data_AF-A0AAD1NY51-F1
#
_entry.id   AF-A0AAD1NY51-F1
#
_cell.length_a   1.000
_cell.length_b   1.000
_cell.length_c   1.000
_cell.angle_alpha   90.00
_cell.angle_beta   90.00
_cell.angle_gamma   90.00
#
_symmetry.space_group_name_H-M   'P 1'
#
loop_
_entity.id
_entity.type
_entity.pdbx_description
1 polymer ?
#
loop_
_entity_poly.entity_id
_entity_poly.type
_entity_poly.pdbx_seq_one_letter_code
_entity_poly.pdbx_strand_id
1 'polypeptide(L)' 'MPMLEVLVARERPLTREEREALKEEAEAIFQEVIGTPKGRLRVFVLEEAPKAGGGAEGG' A
#
# COMPACT_ATOMS: atom_id res chain seq x y z
N MET A 1 -12.21 3.95 14.12
CA MET A 1 -11.78 4.37 12.77
C MET A 1 -10.98 3.20 12.20
N PRO A 2 -11.37 2.65 11.05
CA PRO A 2 -10.63 1.55 10.44
C PRO A 2 -9.26 2.03 9.95
N MET A 3 -8.31 1.11 9.96
CA MET A 3 -6.97 1.29 9.44
C MET A 3 -6.66 0.15 8.49
N LEU A 4 -6.05 0.48 7.34
CA LEU A 4 -5.57 -0.46 6.35
C LEU A 4 -4.07 -0.24 6.15
N GLU A 5 -3.29 -1.26 6.43
CA GLU A 5 -1.86 -1.30 6.14
C GLU A 5 -1.64 -2.18 4.91
N VAL A 6 -0.95 -1.63 3.91
CA VAL A 6 -0.63 -2.32 2.66
C VAL A 6 0.88 -2.42 2.55
N LEU A 7 1.38 -3.64 2.60
CA LEU A 7 2.78 -3.98 2.39
C LEU A 7 2.96 -4.35 0.92
N VAL A 8 3.89 -3.67 0.24
CA VAL A 8 4.12 -3.84 -1.20
C VAL A 8 5.57 -4.22 -1.43
N ALA A 9 5.79 -5.43 -1.94
CA ALA A 9 7.09 -5.92 -2.37
C ALA A 9 7.06 -6.09 -3.90
N ARG A 10 7.78 -5.22 -4.62
CA ARG A 10 7.85 -5.24 -6.09
C ARG A 10 9.18 -4.68 -6.59
N GLU A 11 9.53 -4.99 -7.83
CA GLU A 11 10.80 -4.55 -8.43
C GLU A 11 10.87 -3.05 -8.71
N ARG A 12 9.75 -2.44 -9.11
CA ARG A 12 9.65 -1.01 -9.42
C ARG A 12 8.75 -0.33 -8.41
N PRO A 13 9.15 0.79 -7.79
CA PRO A 13 8.30 1.48 -6.82
C PRO A 13 6.93 1.86 -7.39
N LEU A 14 5.93 1.99 -6.52
CA LEU A 14 4.64 2.57 -6.91
C LEU A 14 4.84 3.99 -7.41
N THR A 15 4.16 4.33 -8.50
CA THR A 15 4.01 5.73 -8.89
C THR A 15 3.11 6.44 -7.89
N ARG A 16 3.17 7.78 -7.87
CA ARG A 16 2.25 8.58 -7.06
C ARG A 16 0.79 8.31 -7.44
N GLU A 17 0.51 8.17 -8.73
CA GLU A 17 -0.85 7.90 -9.24
C GLU A 17 -1.35 6.53 -8.79
N GLU A 18 -0.51 5.48 -8.86
CA GLU A 18 -0.86 4.16 -8.35
C GLU A 18 -1.15 4.19 -6.85
N ARG A 19 -0.39 4.97 -6.06
CA ARG A 19 -0.62 5.15 -4.63
C ARG A 19 -1.94 5.86 -4.31
N GLU A 20 -2.28 6.91 -5.07
CA GLU A 20 -3.53 7.65 -4.84
C GLU A 20 -4.74 6.80 -5.28
N ALA A 21 -4.68 6.14 -6.44
CA ALA A 21 -5.72 5.23 -6.90
C ALA A 21 -5.98 4.11 -5.87
N LEU A 22 -4.93 3.53 -5.28
CA LEU A 22 -5.07 2.53 -4.23
C LEU A 22 -5.85 3.06 -3.01
N LYS A 23 -5.56 4.31 -2.58
CA LYS A 23 -6.25 4.91 -1.44
C LYS A 23 -7.72 5.20 -1.74
N GLU A 24 -8.01 5.72 -2.92
CA GLU A 24 -9.37 6.05 -3.35
C GLU A 24 -10.25 4.80 -3.45
N GLU A 25 -9.73 3.74 -4.07
CA GLU A 25 -10.44 2.47 -4.20
C GLU A 25 -10.64 1.78 -2.84
N ALA A 26 -9.62 1.81 -1.96
CA ALA A 26 -9.75 1.29 -0.61
C ALA A 26 -10.84 2.04 0.18
N GLU A 27 -10.89 3.36 0.07
CA GLU A 27 -11.93 4.16 0.71
C GLU A 27 -13.33 3.84 0.18
N ALA A 28 -13.48 3.66 -1.13
CA ALA A 28 -14.75 3.27 -1.75
C ALA A 28 -15.24 1.90 -1.22
N ILE A 29 -14.36 0.90 -1.15
CA ILE A 29 -14.69 -0.43 -0.61
C ILE A 29 -15.12 -0.34 0.86
N PHE A 30 -14.37 0.39 1.69
CA PHE A 30 -14.69 0.53 3.10
C PHE A 30 -15.98 1.30 3.35
N GLN A 31 -16.31 2.25 2.47
CA GLN A 31 -17.60 2.94 2.48
C GLN A 31 -18.73 1.97 2.11
N GLU A 32 -18.56 1.19 1.05
CA GLU A 32 -19.60 0.29 0.54
C GLU A 32 -19.89 -0.88 1.50
N VAL A 33 -18.86 -1.57 1.97
CA VAL A 33 -19.02 -2.85 2.66
C VAL A 33 -19.38 -2.67 4.14
N ILE A 34 -18.77 -1.68 4.80
CA ILE A 34 -18.91 -1.48 6.26
C ILE A 34 -19.37 -0.07 6.65
N GLY A 35 -19.74 0.77 5.67
CA GLY A 35 -20.29 2.10 5.94
C GLY A 35 -19.27 3.11 6.47
N THR A 36 -17.97 2.92 6.21
CA THR A 36 -16.96 3.89 6.66
C THR A 36 -17.15 5.23 5.94
N PRO A 37 -17.35 6.36 6.66
CA PRO A 37 -17.48 7.66 6.00
C PRO A 37 -16.18 8.06 5.30
N LYS A 38 -16.31 8.81 4.21
CA LYS A 38 -15.15 9.41 3.51
C LYS A 38 -14.30 10.26 4.47
N GLY A 39 -12.99 10.22 4.29
CA GLY A 39 -11.96 10.83 5.13
C GLY A 39 -11.69 10.10 6.44
N ARG A 40 -12.32 8.94 6.71
CA ARG A 40 -12.17 8.22 8.00
C ARG A 40 -11.35 6.94 7.92
N LEU A 41 -11.12 6.41 6.72
CA LEU A 41 -10.19 5.32 6.51
C LEU A 41 -8.76 5.86 6.56
N ARG A 42 -7.92 5.25 7.40
CA ARG A 42 -6.48 5.53 7.40
C ARG A 42 -5.78 4.45 6.58
N VAL A 43 -5.12 4.85 5.49
CA VAL A 43 -4.37 3.93 4.63
C VAL A 43 -2.88 4.22 4.73
N PHE A 44 -2.10 3.21 5.10
CA PHE A 44 -0.65 3.26 5.09
C PHE A 44 -0.12 2.29 4.03
N VAL A 45 0.67 2.81 3.09
CA VAL A 45 1.30 2.00 2.05
C VAL A 45 2.80 1.97 2.31
N LEU A 46 3.28 0.81 2.75
CA LEU A 46 4.67 0.52 3.08
C LEU A 46 5.26 -0.27 1.90
N GLU A 47 6.22 0.33 1.21
CA GLU A 47 6.96 -0.36 0.15
C GLU A 47 8.25 -0.92 0.75
N GLU A 48 8.46 -2.23 0.56
CA GLU A 48 9.77 -2.82 0.86
C GLU A 48 10.80 -2.21 -0.09
N ALA A 49 11.94 -1.79 0.45
CA ALA A 49 13.06 -1.43 -0.39
C ALA A 49 13.41 -2.64 -1.27
N PRO A 50 13.67 -2.45 -2.58
CA PRO A 50 14.10 -3.55 -3.42
C PRO A 50 15.32 -4.18 -2.77
N LYS A 51 15.28 -5.51 -2.55
CA LYS A 51 16.43 -6.22 -1.97
C LYS A 51 17.66 -5.86 -2.79
N ALA A 52 18.58 -5.09 -2.21
CA ALA A 52 19.93 -4.99 -2.75
C ALA A 52 20.41 -6.44 -2.93
N GLY A 53 20.78 -6.79 -4.16
CA GLY A 53 20.90 -8.17 -4.61
C GLY A 53 21.52 -9.10 -3.58
N GLY A 54 20.83 -10.20 -3.29
CA GLY A 54 21.45 -11.35 -2.65
C GLY A 54 22.51 -11.90 -3.59
N GLY A 55 23.77 -11.52 -3.34
CA GLY A 55 24.89 -11.89 -4.18
C GLY A 55 26.21 -11.54 -3.50
N ALA A 56 26.63 -12.40 -2.56
CA ALA A 56 28.01 -12.84 -2.28
C ALA A 56 28.22 -13.10 -0.77
N GLU A 57 27.74 -14.25 -0.30
CA GLU A 57 28.50 -15.01 0.72
C GLU A 57 28.92 -16.32 0.05
N GLY A 58 30.22 -16.52 -0.11
CA GLY A 58 30.80 -17.69 -0.77
C GLY A 58 32.08 -17.37 -1.52
N GLY A 59 33.17 -17.16 -0.79
CA GLY A 59 34.54 -17.03 -1.29
C GLY A 59 35.53 -17.18 -0.15
#